data_AF-A0AAN8PLS4-F1
#
_entry.id   AF-A0AAN8PLS4-F1
#
_cell.length_a   1.000
_cell.length_b   1.000
_cell.length_c   1.000
_cell.angle_alpha   90.00
_cell.angle_beta   90.00
_cell.angle_gamma   90.00
#
_symmetry.space_group_name_H-M   'P 1'
#
loop_
_entity.id
_entity.type
_entity.pdbx_description
1 polymer ?
#
loop_
_entity_poly.entity_id
_entity_poly.type
_entity_poly.pdbx_seq_one_letter_code
_entity_poly.pdbx_strand_id
1 'polypeptide(L)'
;MRGAVSFRDDFNGNHLDTNHWAVSVSATGEYHTEFQVYTNDHRNVYVKNGKLYIKPTLAVDSGHFTEHDLYHGVLDVKKTWGTCTFGGNRGCYREAKDGLLPPILSGRIDSKPTLKYGQVIVRAQIPRGDWIWPAIWMRPTNSPYGGWPQDGEIDFMEAACNEVAYWGKNDNHGIKRIHSTLHFGPDHAHDHHVSGEKVKQHGDWHGFHTYKMDWSPDHIIISVDDDVILKMTVADGTTLWKQYKFAGSNPWAHGNKIAPFDQQFHMIFNVAVGGTYGMFNDKTHYAYPKPWLNTDKDPLKNFWEARNNWLPTWHGDDVAMIIDYVEFRHM
;
A
#
# COMPACT_ATOMS: atom_id res chain seq x y z
N MET A 1 -2.70 29.62 10.68
CA MET A 1 -3.55 29.87 9.49
C MET A 1 -3.70 28.55 8.75
N ARG A 2 -4.84 28.22 8.15
CA ARG A 2 -4.95 27.00 7.32
C ARG A 2 -4.13 27.25 6.04
N GLY A 3 -3.19 26.36 5.74
CA GLY A 3 -2.36 26.41 4.54
C GLY A 3 -3.17 26.45 3.25
N ALA A 4 -2.61 27.05 2.19
CA ALA A 4 -3.25 27.10 0.87
C ALA A 4 -3.30 25.69 0.24
N VAL A 5 -4.44 25.35 -0.35
CA VAL A 5 -4.60 24.09 -1.12
C VAL A 5 -3.73 24.17 -2.37
N SER A 6 -2.80 23.22 -2.52
CA SER A 6 -1.91 23.12 -3.68
C SER A 6 -2.35 22.05 -4.67
N PHE A 7 -3.08 21.05 -4.19
CA PHE A 7 -3.69 20.01 -5.02
C PHE A 7 -4.93 19.47 -4.31
N ARG A 8 -5.99 19.20 -5.08
CA ARG A 8 -7.17 18.46 -4.64
C ARG A 8 -7.73 17.67 -5.80
N ASP A 9 -8.08 16.42 -5.55
CA ASP A 9 -8.84 15.60 -6.48
C ASP A 9 -10.04 15.00 -5.75
N ASP A 10 -11.23 15.34 -6.25
CA ASP A 10 -12.53 14.84 -5.77
C ASP A 10 -13.06 13.72 -6.69
N PHE A 11 -12.27 13.28 -7.68
CA PHE A 11 -12.62 12.21 -8.61
C PHE A 11 -13.99 12.37 -9.29
N ASN A 12 -14.40 13.61 -9.58
CA ASN A 12 -15.70 13.95 -10.18
C ASN A 12 -15.81 13.63 -11.68
N GLY A 13 -14.71 13.19 -12.31
CA GLY A 13 -14.69 12.81 -13.73
C GLY A 13 -15.40 11.47 -14.00
N ASN A 14 -15.54 11.13 -15.28
CA ASN A 14 -16.01 9.80 -15.70
C ASN A 14 -14.89 8.75 -15.77
N HIS A 15 -13.63 9.19 -15.65
CA HIS A 15 -12.43 8.37 -15.71
C HIS A 15 -11.37 8.95 -14.77
N LEU A 16 -10.35 8.16 -14.43
CA LEU A 16 -9.18 8.64 -13.70
C LEU A 16 -8.47 9.74 -14.51
N ASP A 17 -8.20 10.89 -13.88
CA ASP A 17 -7.42 11.95 -14.53
C ASP A 17 -5.95 11.56 -14.59
N THR A 18 -5.51 11.12 -15.77
CA THR A 18 -4.13 10.70 -16.00
C THR A 18 -3.15 11.87 -16.02
N ASN A 19 -3.60 13.13 -15.95
CA ASN A 19 -2.72 14.27 -15.69
C ASN A 19 -2.32 14.36 -14.22
N HIS A 20 -3.12 13.79 -13.32
CA HIS A 20 -2.84 13.74 -11.88
C HIS A 20 -2.30 12.39 -11.42
N TRP A 21 -2.63 11.31 -12.12
CA TRP A 21 -2.33 9.95 -11.67
C TRP A 21 -1.62 9.13 -12.76
N ALA A 22 -0.60 8.38 -12.34
CA ALA A 22 0.01 7.33 -13.13
C ALA A 22 -0.48 5.97 -12.64
N VAL A 23 -0.89 5.08 -13.55
CA VAL A 23 -1.32 3.72 -13.20
C VAL A 23 -0.14 2.77 -13.34
N SER A 24 0.11 1.96 -12.31
CA SER A 24 1.14 0.93 -12.32
C SER A 24 0.62 -0.36 -12.98
N VAL A 25 1.41 -0.92 -13.90
CA VAL A 25 1.10 -2.16 -14.61
C VAL A 25 2.29 -3.11 -14.51
N SER A 26 2.24 -4.05 -13.56
CA SER A 26 3.34 -4.97 -13.26
C SER A 26 2.90 -6.12 -12.36
N ALA A 27 3.52 -7.27 -12.54
CA ALA A 27 3.39 -8.48 -11.71
C ALA A 27 4.50 -8.59 -10.66
N THR A 28 5.17 -7.50 -10.28
CA THR A 28 6.41 -7.58 -9.49
C THR A 28 6.18 -8.04 -8.04
N GLY A 29 4.96 -7.87 -7.49
CA GLY A 29 4.65 -8.15 -6.06
C GLY A 29 5.58 -7.40 -5.09
N GLU A 30 6.24 -6.35 -5.60
CA GLU A 30 7.39 -5.60 -5.11
C GLU A 30 8.22 -6.31 -4.03
N TYR A 31 8.17 -5.82 -2.80
CA TYR A 31 9.01 -6.24 -1.68
C TYR A 31 8.39 -7.40 -0.88
N HIS A 32 7.08 -7.62 -0.99
CA HIS A 32 6.33 -8.56 -0.15
C HIS A 32 5.95 -9.86 -0.86
N THR A 33 6.34 -10.01 -2.13
CA THR A 33 6.00 -11.16 -3.00
C THR A 33 4.50 -11.43 -3.09
N GLU A 34 3.74 -10.34 -3.21
CA GLU A 34 2.28 -10.38 -3.23
C GLU A 34 1.74 -11.12 -4.47
N PHE A 35 0.47 -11.54 -4.42
CA PHE A 35 -0.10 -12.49 -5.37
C PHE A 35 -0.86 -11.84 -6.53
N GLN A 36 -0.92 -10.51 -6.59
CA GLN A 36 -1.59 -9.77 -7.64
C GLN A 36 -0.66 -9.34 -8.80
N VAL A 37 -1.29 -9.08 -9.95
CA VAL A 37 -0.77 -8.19 -11.00
C VAL A 37 -1.46 -6.84 -10.85
N TYR A 38 -0.70 -5.75 -10.77
CA TYR A 38 -1.27 -4.42 -10.93
C TYR A 38 -1.57 -4.18 -12.42
N THR A 39 -2.76 -3.67 -12.74
CA THR A 39 -3.22 -3.48 -14.12
C THR A 39 -3.82 -2.09 -14.34
N ASN A 40 -3.97 -1.71 -15.61
CA ASN A 40 -4.75 -0.56 -16.06
C ASN A 40 -6.18 -0.96 -16.48
N ASP A 41 -6.67 -2.11 -16.02
CA ASP A 41 -8.00 -2.58 -16.32
C ASP A 41 -9.07 -1.74 -15.61
N HIS A 42 -10.14 -1.39 -16.33
CA HIS A 42 -11.27 -0.61 -15.80
C HIS A 42 -12.05 -1.33 -14.70
N ARG A 43 -11.77 -2.61 -14.44
CA ARG A 43 -12.27 -3.37 -13.29
C ARG A 43 -11.43 -3.18 -12.04
N ASN A 44 -10.16 -2.79 -12.19
CA ASN A 44 -9.20 -2.68 -11.10
C ASN A 44 -8.96 -1.23 -10.66
N VAL A 45 -8.94 -0.28 -11.59
CA VAL A 45 -8.80 1.15 -11.29
C VAL A 45 -9.83 1.93 -12.11
N TYR A 46 -10.81 2.53 -11.42
CA TYR A 46 -11.87 3.28 -12.10
C TYR A 46 -12.49 4.35 -11.21
N VAL A 47 -13.16 5.30 -11.84
CA VAL A 47 -13.91 6.35 -11.16
C VAL A 47 -15.39 6.10 -11.34
N LYS A 48 -16.17 6.19 -10.25
CA LYS A 48 -17.62 5.99 -10.23
C LYS A 48 -18.24 6.85 -9.14
N ASN A 49 -19.25 7.65 -9.49
CA ASN A 49 -20.00 8.48 -8.55
C ASN A 49 -19.12 9.42 -7.69
N GLY A 50 -18.17 10.11 -8.32
CA GLY A 50 -17.29 11.06 -7.63
C GLY A 50 -16.26 10.39 -6.72
N LYS A 51 -15.90 9.12 -6.95
CA LYS A 51 -14.94 8.38 -6.14
C LYS A 51 -14.04 7.51 -6.99
N LEU A 52 -12.80 7.36 -6.56
CA LEU A 52 -11.86 6.40 -7.10
C LEU A 52 -12.06 5.04 -6.43
N TYR A 53 -12.07 3.99 -7.23
CA TYR A 53 -12.11 2.60 -6.80
C TYR A 53 -10.83 1.91 -7.22
N ILE A 54 -10.16 1.28 -6.25
CA ILE A 54 -9.05 0.35 -6.47
C ILE A 54 -9.50 -1.02 -5.99
N LYS A 55 -9.76 -1.93 -6.93
CA LYS A 55 -10.49 -3.18 -6.67
C LYS A 55 -9.69 -4.40 -7.11
N PRO A 56 -9.42 -5.37 -6.21
CA PRO A 56 -8.88 -6.65 -6.61
C PRO A 56 -9.97 -7.49 -7.28
N THR A 57 -9.59 -8.23 -8.33
CA THR A 57 -10.46 -9.13 -9.09
C THR A 57 -9.74 -10.41 -9.44
N LEU A 58 -10.48 -11.48 -9.76
CA LEU A 58 -9.85 -12.70 -10.24
C LEU A 58 -9.30 -12.49 -11.67
N ALA A 59 -8.12 -13.03 -11.95
CA ALA A 59 -7.54 -13.04 -13.28
C ALA A 59 -8.39 -13.84 -14.28
N VAL A 60 -9.08 -14.89 -13.81
CA VAL A 60 -9.97 -15.70 -14.66
C VAL A 60 -11.25 -14.97 -15.08
N ASP A 61 -11.67 -13.96 -14.32
CA ASP A 61 -12.81 -13.10 -14.68
C ASP A 61 -12.39 -11.99 -15.66
N SER A 62 -11.08 -11.91 -15.97
CA SER A 62 -10.55 -10.84 -16.79
C SER A 62 -10.89 -11.00 -18.28
N GLY A 63 -11.09 -12.24 -18.73
CA GLY A 63 -11.12 -12.58 -20.15
C GLY A 63 -9.73 -12.66 -20.80
N HIS A 64 -8.65 -12.34 -20.08
CA HIS A 64 -7.27 -12.53 -20.53
C HIS A 64 -6.71 -13.90 -20.17
N PHE A 65 -7.24 -14.53 -19.11
CA PHE A 65 -6.77 -15.81 -18.58
C PHE A 65 -7.95 -16.74 -18.33
N THR A 66 -7.75 -18.02 -18.62
CA THR A 66 -8.56 -19.12 -18.10
C THR A 66 -7.86 -19.76 -16.91
N GLU A 67 -8.55 -20.64 -16.17
CA GLU A 67 -7.90 -21.42 -15.12
C GLU A 67 -6.76 -22.27 -15.69
N HIS A 68 -6.91 -22.82 -16.91
CA HIS A 68 -5.83 -23.54 -17.59
C HIS A 68 -4.58 -22.67 -17.81
N ASP A 69 -4.77 -21.40 -18.19
CA ASP A 69 -3.65 -20.48 -18.41
C ASP A 69 -2.88 -20.18 -17.13
N LEU A 70 -3.54 -20.17 -15.96
CA LEU A 70 -2.84 -19.97 -14.70
C LEU A 70 -1.82 -21.08 -14.42
N TYR A 71 -2.11 -22.32 -14.82
CA TYR A 71 -1.26 -23.49 -14.59
C TYR A 71 -0.28 -23.80 -15.72
N HIS A 72 -0.55 -23.34 -16.94
CA HIS A 72 0.19 -23.77 -18.13
C HIS A 72 0.57 -22.64 -19.08
N GLY A 73 0.10 -21.43 -18.82
CA GLY A 73 0.24 -20.29 -19.72
C GLY A 73 1.47 -19.42 -19.46
N VAL A 74 1.43 -18.25 -20.10
CA VAL A 74 2.43 -17.21 -20.01
C VAL A 74 1.73 -15.89 -19.68
N LEU A 75 2.20 -15.22 -18.64
CA LEU A 75 1.84 -13.84 -18.35
C LEU A 75 2.86 -12.93 -19.05
N ASP A 76 2.49 -12.36 -20.18
CA ASP A 76 3.21 -11.24 -20.80
C ASP A 76 2.41 -9.95 -20.54
N VAL A 77 2.87 -9.17 -19.57
CA VAL A 77 2.16 -7.98 -19.08
C VAL A 77 2.04 -6.93 -20.19
N LYS A 78 3.11 -6.72 -20.96
CA LYS A 78 3.12 -5.72 -22.04
C LYS A 78 2.19 -6.13 -23.18
N LYS A 79 2.15 -7.42 -23.52
CA LYS A 79 1.22 -7.94 -24.54
C LYS A 79 -0.23 -7.86 -24.09
N THR A 80 -0.49 -8.10 -22.80
CA THR A 80 -1.86 -8.15 -22.26
C THR A 80 -2.45 -6.75 -22.06
N TRP A 81 -1.68 -5.81 -21.50
CA TRP A 81 -2.17 -4.49 -21.10
C TRP A 81 -1.52 -3.32 -21.86
N GLY A 82 -0.73 -3.61 -22.90
CA GLY A 82 -0.07 -2.65 -23.77
C GLY A 82 1.17 -1.97 -23.17
N THR A 83 1.40 -2.13 -21.87
CA THR A 83 2.51 -1.52 -21.14
C THR A 83 2.98 -2.41 -20.01
N CYS A 84 4.20 -2.18 -19.53
CA CYS A 84 4.69 -2.70 -18.26
C CYS A 84 5.53 -1.61 -17.61
N THR A 85 5.10 -1.15 -16.43
CA THR A 85 5.70 0.01 -15.76
C THR A 85 6.91 -0.37 -14.91
N PHE A 86 7.04 -1.65 -14.53
CA PHE A 86 8.17 -2.14 -13.75
C PHE A 86 8.50 -3.60 -14.07
N GLY A 87 9.73 -3.84 -14.56
CA GLY A 87 10.19 -5.16 -14.98
C GLY A 87 10.97 -5.96 -13.93
N GLY A 88 11.38 -5.34 -12.82
CA GLY A 88 12.09 -6.02 -11.74
C GLY A 88 11.25 -7.15 -11.13
N ASN A 89 11.92 -8.15 -10.55
CA ASN A 89 11.29 -9.32 -9.92
C ASN A 89 10.25 -10.05 -10.80
N ARG A 90 10.58 -10.27 -12.09
CA ARG A 90 9.68 -10.90 -13.07
C ARG A 90 8.35 -10.13 -13.24
N GLY A 91 8.43 -8.80 -13.18
CA GLY A 91 7.27 -7.91 -13.20
C GLY A 91 6.59 -7.80 -14.57
N CYS A 92 7.29 -8.01 -15.69
CA CYS A 92 6.70 -7.92 -17.03
C CYS A 92 6.39 -9.26 -17.69
N TYR A 93 6.97 -10.35 -17.17
CA TYR A 93 6.91 -11.66 -17.81
C TYR A 93 7.03 -12.79 -16.79
N ARG A 94 6.11 -13.76 -16.83
CA ARG A 94 6.14 -15.00 -16.04
C ARG A 94 5.64 -16.18 -16.87
N GLU A 95 6.17 -17.37 -16.60
CA GLU A 95 5.69 -18.62 -17.19
C GLU A 95 5.21 -19.57 -16.10
N ALA A 96 4.09 -20.26 -16.34
CA ALA A 96 3.50 -21.14 -15.33
C ALA A 96 4.37 -22.37 -14.99
N LYS A 97 5.38 -22.67 -15.82
CA LYS A 97 6.38 -23.71 -15.53
C LYS A 97 7.20 -23.41 -14.25
N ASP A 98 7.28 -22.14 -13.85
CA ASP A 98 8.02 -21.66 -12.69
C ASP A 98 7.14 -21.49 -11.43
N GLY A 99 5.88 -21.95 -11.49
CA GLY A 99 4.87 -21.79 -10.45
C GLY A 99 3.58 -21.20 -11.00
N LEU A 100 2.48 -21.26 -10.24
CA LEU A 100 1.19 -20.72 -10.70
C LEU A 100 1.33 -19.23 -11.11
N LEU A 101 0.70 -18.84 -12.21
CA LEU A 101 0.61 -17.42 -12.56
C LEU A 101 -0.26 -16.66 -11.54
N PRO A 102 0.04 -15.39 -11.23
CA PRO A 102 -0.76 -14.55 -10.34
C PRO A 102 -2.28 -14.64 -10.64
N PRO A 103 -3.09 -15.19 -9.72
CA PRO A 103 -4.51 -15.42 -9.98
C PRO A 103 -5.35 -14.18 -9.70
N ILE A 104 -4.75 -13.10 -9.17
CA ILE A 104 -5.42 -11.86 -8.81
C ILE A 104 -4.91 -10.73 -9.70
N LEU A 105 -5.83 -9.88 -10.15
CA LEU A 105 -5.52 -8.56 -10.71
C LEU A 105 -5.94 -7.51 -9.70
N SER A 106 -5.21 -6.40 -9.62
CA SER A 106 -5.55 -5.28 -8.74
C SER A 106 -5.04 -3.96 -9.31
N GLY A 107 -5.22 -2.88 -8.56
CA GLY A 107 -4.82 -1.54 -8.95
C GLY A 107 -3.75 -0.95 -8.03
N ARG A 108 -2.88 -0.16 -8.65
CA ARG A 108 -1.97 0.76 -7.98
C ARG A 108 -1.88 2.03 -8.80
N ILE A 109 -1.99 3.18 -8.14
CA ILE A 109 -1.75 4.47 -8.76
C ILE A 109 -0.79 5.32 -7.93
N ASP A 110 0.01 6.11 -8.62
CA ASP A 110 1.00 7.01 -8.06
C ASP A 110 0.62 8.45 -8.48
N SER A 111 0.58 9.40 -7.53
CA SER A 111 0.26 10.79 -7.82
C SER A 111 1.41 11.47 -8.57
N LYS A 112 1.09 12.26 -9.58
CA LYS A 112 2.04 13.17 -10.23
C LYS A 112 2.28 14.44 -9.40
N PRO A 113 1.27 15.03 -8.73
CA PRO A 113 1.51 16.06 -7.73
C PRO A 113 2.37 15.51 -6.59
N THR A 114 3.18 16.38 -6.01
CA THR A 114 4.05 16.06 -4.88
C THR A 114 3.86 17.10 -3.77
N LEU A 115 4.22 16.73 -2.54
CA LEU A 115 4.25 17.65 -1.42
C LEU A 115 5.57 17.50 -0.66
N LYS A 116 6.07 18.62 -0.17
CA LYS A 116 7.06 18.71 0.89
C LYS A 116 6.55 19.73 1.89
N TYR A 117 6.29 19.24 3.09
CA TYR A 117 5.70 19.99 4.20
C TYR A 117 4.29 20.53 3.95
N GLY A 118 3.53 20.62 5.02
CA GLY A 118 2.14 21.02 5.03
C GLY A 118 1.23 19.87 5.46
N GLN A 119 0.06 19.78 4.84
CA GLN A 119 -0.95 18.78 5.19
C GLN A 119 -1.32 17.93 3.99
N VAL A 120 -1.47 16.64 4.25
CA VAL A 120 -2.06 15.67 3.32
C VAL A 120 -3.31 15.13 3.98
N ILE A 121 -4.45 15.20 3.28
CA ILE A 121 -5.75 14.75 3.76
C ILE A 121 -6.31 13.78 2.74
N VAL A 122 -6.63 12.57 3.16
CA VAL A 122 -7.25 11.53 2.32
C VAL A 122 -8.51 11.07 3.03
N ARG A 123 -9.66 11.16 2.36
CA ARG A 123 -10.90 10.52 2.83
C ARG A 123 -11.12 9.25 2.04
N ALA A 124 -11.05 8.11 2.71
CA ALA A 124 -11.11 6.82 2.06
C ALA A 124 -11.84 5.78 2.92
N GLN A 125 -12.36 4.76 2.25
CA GLN A 125 -12.85 3.53 2.85
C GLN A 125 -11.88 2.41 2.47
N ILE A 126 -11.43 1.65 3.46
CA ILE A 126 -10.60 0.47 3.23
C ILE A 126 -11.46 -0.74 2.82
N PRO A 127 -10.89 -1.72 2.09
CA PRO A 127 -11.55 -2.98 1.78
C PRO A 127 -12.03 -3.77 3.00
N ARG A 128 -12.92 -4.72 2.74
CA ARG A 128 -13.27 -5.86 3.58
C ARG A 128 -13.13 -7.13 2.75
N GLY A 129 -12.42 -8.12 3.27
CA GLY A 129 -12.23 -9.40 2.61
C GLY A 129 -10.90 -10.04 2.99
N ASP A 130 -10.90 -11.36 3.05
CA ASP A 130 -9.72 -12.10 3.45
C ASP A 130 -8.56 -11.88 2.46
N TRP A 131 -7.35 -11.75 3.03
CA TRP A 131 -6.09 -11.64 2.30
C TRP A 131 -5.90 -10.34 1.50
N ILE A 132 -6.74 -9.33 1.71
CA ILE A 132 -6.60 -8.03 1.07
C ILE A 132 -5.76 -7.09 1.95
N TRP A 133 -4.78 -6.43 1.33
CA TRP A 133 -3.84 -5.50 1.97
C TRP A 133 -3.88 -4.14 1.22
N PRO A 134 -4.76 -3.21 1.63
CA PRO A 134 -4.74 -1.83 1.15
C PRO A 134 -3.55 -1.05 1.72
N ALA A 135 -3.01 -0.12 0.95
CA ALA A 135 -2.09 0.88 1.45
C ALA A 135 -2.38 2.27 0.88
N ILE A 136 -2.35 3.27 1.77
CA ILE A 136 -2.21 4.69 1.46
C ILE A 136 -0.85 5.08 1.99
N TRP A 137 0.07 5.48 1.13
CA TRP A 137 1.46 5.71 1.52
C TRP A 137 2.14 6.71 0.60
N MET A 138 3.31 7.18 1.00
CA MET A 138 4.08 8.15 0.25
C MET A 138 5.56 7.76 0.22
N ARG A 139 6.22 8.05 -0.90
CA ARG A 139 7.67 7.90 -1.07
C ARG A 139 8.24 9.09 -1.87
N PRO A 140 9.55 9.35 -1.84
CA PRO A 140 10.10 10.43 -2.66
C PRO A 140 9.98 10.11 -4.16
N THR A 141 9.79 11.15 -4.95
CA THR A 141 9.62 11.00 -6.41
C THR A 141 10.90 10.60 -7.14
N ASN A 142 12.04 10.91 -6.53
CA ASN A 142 13.37 10.52 -6.99
C ASN A 142 14.04 9.69 -5.90
N SER A 143 15.30 9.32 -6.11
CA SER A 143 16.15 8.71 -5.10
C SER A 143 17.19 9.71 -4.57
N PRO A 144 16.79 10.66 -3.70
CA PRO A 144 17.64 11.75 -3.25
C PRO A 144 18.82 11.30 -2.37
N TYR A 145 18.69 10.15 -1.71
CA TYR A 145 19.66 9.65 -0.75
C TYR A 145 20.28 8.31 -1.13
N GLY A 146 19.70 7.55 -2.06
CA GLY A 146 20.35 6.38 -2.67
C GLY A 146 19.50 5.11 -2.73
N GLY A 147 18.26 5.17 -2.28
CA GLY A 147 17.29 4.07 -2.34
C GLY A 147 16.58 3.88 -1.01
N TRP A 148 15.60 2.98 -0.96
CA TRP A 148 14.99 2.57 0.31
C TRP A 148 16.03 1.83 1.19
N PRO A 149 16.10 2.06 2.52
CA PRO A 149 15.28 2.99 3.31
C PRO A 149 15.91 4.39 3.47
N GLN A 150 17.02 4.68 2.80
CA GLN A 150 17.72 5.97 2.87
C GLN A 150 16.85 7.12 2.36
N ASP A 151 15.98 6.84 1.40
CA ASP A 151 15.05 7.78 0.77
C ASP A 151 13.80 8.07 1.63
N GLY A 152 13.52 7.22 2.62
CA GLY A 152 12.34 7.33 3.47
C GLY A 152 11.04 6.82 2.83
N GLU A 153 10.14 6.36 3.68
CA GLU A 153 8.78 5.90 3.32
C GLU A 153 7.81 6.33 4.41
N ILE A 154 6.61 6.77 4.01
CA ILE A 154 5.55 7.21 4.91
C ILE A 154 4.31 6.37 4.63
N ASP A 155 4.08 5.35 5.43
CA ASP A 155 2.86 4.55 5.42
C ASP A 155 1.79 5.27 6.22
N PHE A 156 0.88 5.90 5.49
CA PHE A 156 -0.23 6.66 6.04
C PHE A 156 -1.25 5.75 6.70
N MET A 157 -1.59 4.68 5.99
CA MET A 157 -2.52 3.66 6.42
C MET A 157 -2.20 2.35 5.71
N GLU A 158 -2.00 1.30 6.50
CA GLU A 158 -2.01 -0.08 6.07
C GLU A 158 -2.93 -0.93 6.96
N ALA A 159 -3.48 -2.00 6.41
CA ALA A 159 -4.30 -2.95 7.16
C ALA A 159 -4.31 -4.34 6.50
N ALA A 160 -4.58 -5.37 7.30
CA ALA A 160 -5.15 -6.62 6.79
C ALA A 160 -6.67 -6.53 6.88
N CYS A 161 -7.37 -6.76 5.78
CA CYS A 161 -8.82 -6.62 5.71
C CYS A 161 -9.60 -7.90 6.08
N ASN A 162 -8.91 -8.91 6.62
CA ASN A 162 -9.55 -10.10 7.19
C ASN A 162 -10.51 -9.70 8.32
N GLU A 163 -11.71 -10.28 8.35
CA GLU A 163 -12.68 -10.04 9.44
C GLU A 163 -12.20 -10.60 10.78
N VAL A 164 -11.51 -11.75 10.71
CA VAL A 164 -10.91 -12.44 11.85
C VAL A 164 -9.44 -12.62 11.56
N ALA A 165 -8.60 -11.90 12.29
CA ALA A 165 -7.16 -12.10 12.34
C ALA A 165 -6.68 -11.67 13.72
N TYR A 166 -6.15 -12.62 14.50
CA TYR A 166 -5.72 -12.38 15.88
C TYR A 166 -4.31 -12.93 16.11
N TRP A 167 -3.42 -12.09 16.63
CA TRP A 167 -2.12 -12.48 17.11
C TRP A 167 -2.20 -12.94 18.58
N GLY A 168 -2.31 -14.24 18.80
CA GLY A 168 -2.67 -14.75 20.13
C GLY A 168 -4.10 -14.39 20.51
N LYS A 169 -4.41 -14.26 21.81
CA LYS A 169 -5.80 -14.29 22.29
C LYS A 169 -6.60 -13.01 22.05
N ASN A 170 -5.98 -11.83 22.12
CA ASN A 170 -6.70 -10.54 22.19
C ASN A 170 -6.11 -9.44 21.29
N ASP A 171 -5.19 -9.77 20.40
CA ASP A 171 -4.48 -8.78 19.57
C ASP A 171 -5.03 -8.81 18.15
N ASN A 172 -5.96 -7.92 17.82
CA ASN A 172 -6.59 -7.92 16.50
C ASN A 172 -5.62 -7.37 15.44
N HIS A 173 -5.33 -8.18 14.43
CA HIS A 173 -4.49 -7.82 13.28
C HIS A 173 -5.32 -7.64 12.00
N GLY A 174 -6.64 -7.80 12.07
CA GLY A 174 -7.53 -7.74 10.92
C GLY A 174 -8.14 -6.35 10.73
N ILE A 175 -9.33 -6.31 10.13
CA ILE A 175 -10.03 -5.09 9.72
C ILE A 175 -10.35 -4.11 10.87
N LYS A 176 -10.13 -4.50 12.13
CA LYS A 176 -10.30 -3.62 13.29
C LYS A 176 -9.04 -2.84 13.65
N ARG A 177 -7.91 -3.12 13.00
CA ARG A 177 -6.65 -2.42 13.19
C ARG A 177 -6.20 -1.76 11.89
N ILE A 178 -5.68 -0.55 12.01
CA ILE A 178 -4.91 0.14 10.98
C ILE A 178 -3.55 0.53 11.55
N HIS A 179 -2.55 0.58 10.68
CA HIS A 179 -1.18 0.92 11.01
C HIS A 179 -0.74 2.16 10.24
N SER A 180 0.16 2.93 10.85
CA SER A 180 0.97 3.92 10.15
C SER A 180 2.43 3.70 10.53
N THR A 181 3.33 3.86 9.58
CA THR A 181 4.76 3.64 9.79
C THR A 181 5.58 4.68 9.03
N LEU A 182 6.70 5.10 9.61
CA LEU A 182 7.73 5.89 8.94
C LEU A 182 8.99 5.05 8.87
N HIS A 183 9.44 4.64 7.68
CA HIS A 183 10.71 3.92 7.51
C HIS A 183 11.84 4.87 7.13
N PHE A 184 13.00 4.70 7.77
CA PHE A 184 14.22 5.45 7.47
C PHE A 184 15.44 4.75 8.06
N GLY A 185 16.53 4.66 7.29
CA GLY A 185 17.78 4.09 7.78
C GLY A 185 18.93 4.21 6.77
N PRO A 186 20.18 3.97 7.20
CA PRO A 186 21.34 4.02 6.29
C PRO A 186 21.39 2.85 5.30
N ASP A 187 20.73 1.73 5.58
CA ASP A 187 20.66 0.56 4.70
C ASP A 187 19.55 -0.40 5.18
N HIS A 188 19.29 -1.46 4.41
CA HIS A 188 18.26 -2.46 4.72
C HIS A 188 18.43 -3.14 6.08
N ALA A 189 19.66 -3.36 6.57
CA ALA A 189 19.90 -4.04 7.85
C ALA A 189 19.69 -3.09 9.05
N HIS A 190 19.73 -1.79 8.80
CA HIS A 190 19.55 -0.74 9.78
C HIS A 190 18.32 0.11 9.47
N ASP A 191 17.30 -0.47 8.82
CA ASP A 191 16.00 0.17 8.71
C ASP A 191 15.43 0.43 10.11
N HIS A 192 15.17 1.70 10.41
CA HIS A 192 14.45 2.10 11.60
C HIS A 192 13.04 2.49 11.23
N HIS A 193 12.10 2.21 12.13
CA HIS A 193 10.72 2.59 11.95
C HIS A 193 10.16 3.29 13.18
N VAL A 194 9.37 4.32 12.93
CA VAL A 194 8.43 4.85 13.93
C VAL A 194 7.05 4.39 13.51
N SER A 195 6.38 3.62 14.35
CA SER A 195 5.05 3.08 14.04
C SER A 195 4.00 3.56 15.03
N GLY A 196 2.76 3.57 14.55
CA GLY A 196 1.56 3.86 15.29
C GLY A 196 0.43 2.96 14.82
N GLU A 197 -0.55 2.71 15.68
CA GLU A 197 -1.70 1.89 15.33
C GLU A 197 -2.96 2.39 16.01
N LYS A 198 -4.11 2.00 15.47
CA LYS A 198 -5.40 2.21 16.13
C LYS A 198 -6.31 1.01 15.96
N VAL A 199 -6.79 0.50 17.09
CA VAL A 199 -7.70 -0.64 17.16
C VAL A 199 -9.09 -0.18 17.61
N LYS A 200 -10.12 -0.53 16.84
CA LYS A 200 -11.51 -0.29 17.26
C LYS A 200 -11.94 -1.34 18.30
N GLN A 201 -12.50 -0.86 19.41
CA GLN A 201 -13.13 -1.71 20.43
C GLN A 201 -14.50 -2.26 19.97
N HIS A 202 -15.21 -1.48 19.13
CA HIS A 202 -16.50 -1.81 18.56
C HIS A 202 -16.52 -1.48 17.06
N GLY A 203 -17.16 -2.34 16.26
CA GLY A 203 -17.12 -2.24 14.80
C GLY A 203 -15.75 -2.56 14.22
N ASP A 204 -15.49 -2.05 13.02
CA ASP A 204 -14.25 -2.19 12.26
C ASP A 204 -13.97 -0.93 11.42
N TRP A 205 -12.82 -0.88 10.75
CA TRP A 205 -12.42 0.26 9.93
C TRP A 205 -13.03 0.28 8.53
N HIS A 206 -13.91 -0.66 8.20
CA HIS A 206 -14.67 -0.56 6.96
C HIS A 206 -15.68 0.60 7.06
N GLY A 207 -15.71 1.42 6.02
CA GLY A 207 -16.42 2.70 6.00
C GLY A 207 -15.45 3.86 5.74
N PHE A 208 -16.00 5.04 5.44
CA PHE A 208 -15.17 6.21 5.17
C PHE A 208 -14.59 6.82 6.44
N HIS A 209 -13.27 6.99 6.41
CA HIS A 209 -12.47 7.61 7.44
C HIS A 209 -11.59 8.71 6.83
N THR A 210 -11.22 9.71 7.64
CA THR A 210 -10.34 10.79 7.19
C THR A 210 -8.95 10.58 7.78
N TYR A 211 -7.99 10.27 6.92
CA TYR A 211 -6.58 10.14 7.24
C TYR A 211 -5.89 11.47 6.96
N LYS A 212 -5.13 11.98 7.94
CA LYS A 212 -4.47 13.27 7.85
C LYS A 212 -3.06 13.21 8.39
N MET A 213 -2.12 13.79 7.65
CA MET A 213 -0.78 14.10 8.14
C MET A 213 -0.57 15.60 8.24
N ASP A 214 0.09 15.99 9.32
CA ASP A 214 0.72 17.28 9.50
C ASP A 214 2.25 17.07 9.48
N TRP A 215 2.91 17.65 8.48
CA TRP A 215 4.32 17.38 8.18
C TRP A 215 5.10 18.69 8.10
N SER A 216 6.12 18.84 8.93
CA SER A 216 6.97 20.02 9.01
C SER A 216 8.46 19.63 9.04
N PRO A 217 9.38 20.61 8.96
CA PRO A 217 10.79 20.37 9.27
C PRO A 217 11.05 19.82 10.68
N ASP A 218 10.07 19.90 11.58
CA ASP A 218 10.18 19.55 13.00
C ASP A 218 9.42 18.27 13.37
N HIS A 219 8.42 17.86 12.58
CA HIS A 219 7.55 16.74 12.92
C HIS A 219 6.82 16.10 11.75
N ILE A 220 6.38 14.87 11.98
CA ILE A 220 5.33 14.18 11.22
C ILE A 220 4.31 13.66 12.22
N ILE A 221 3.06 14.07 12.07
CA ILE A 221 1.94 13.62 12.90
C ILE A 221 0.87 13.06 11.97
N ILE A 222 0.50 11.79 12.15
CA ILE A 222 -0.57 11.13 11.40
C ILE A 222 -1.75 10.89 12.32
N SER A 223 -2.95 11.16 11.81
CA SER A 223 -4.22 11.05 12.50
C SER A 223 -5.29 10.41 11.62
N VAL A 224 -6.28 9.80 12.26
CA VAL A 224 -7.46 9.21 11.62
C VAL A 224 -8.70 9.65 12.40
N ASP A 225 -9.65 10.27 11.71
CA ASP A 225 -10.84 10.91 12.32
C ASP A 225 -10.47 11.81 13.51
N ASP A 226 -9.48 12.68 13.29
CA ASP A 226 -8.93 13.63 14.27
C ASP A 226 -8.18 13.02 15.47
N ASP A 227 -8.11 11.69 15.60
CA ASP A 227 -7.29 11.02 16.60
C ASP A 227 -5.88 10.77 16.09
N VAL A 228 -4.86 11.24 16.81
CA VAL A 228 -3.45 11.01 16.50
C VAL A 228 -3.10 9.54 16.73
N ILE A 229 -2.51 8.90 15.72
CA ILE A 229 -2.08 7.49 15.77
C ILE A 229 -0.56 7.35 15.69
N LEU A 230 0.13 8.29 15.06
CA LEU A 230 1.59 8.32 14.97
C LEU A 230 2.08 9.76 15.16
N LYS A 231 3.18 9.90 15.92
CA LYS A 231 3.89 11.17 16.08
C LYS A 231 5.40 10.97 16.14
N MET A 232 6.11 11.61 15.23
CA MET A 232 7.56 11.74 15.25
C MET A 232 7.93 13.23 15.31
N THR A 233 8.83 13.60 16.21
CA THR A 233 9.33 14.97 16.36
C THR A 233 10.86 14.97 16.39
N VAL A 234 11.49 15.98 15.80
CA VAL A 234 12.94 16.19 15.85
C VAL A 234 13.25 17.38 16.74
N ALA A 235 13.92 17.12 17.86
CA ALA A 235 14.28 18.16 18.83
C ALA A 235 15.23 19.21 18.24
N ASP A 236 15.28 20.38 18.86
CA ASP A 236 16.18 21.45 18.45
C ASP A 236 17.65 21.07 18.65
N GLY A 237 18.50 21.50 17.73
CA GLY A 237 19.95 21.23 17.76
C GLY A 237 20.35 19.78 17.43
N THR A 238 19.40 18.91 17.04
CA THR A 238 19.68 17.54 16.60
C THR A 238 19.12 17.27 15.20
N THR A 239 19.38 16.06 14.69
CA THR A 239 18.83 15.51 13.44
C THR A 239 18.26 14.12 13.73
N LEU A 240 17.42 13.56 12.85
CA LEU A 240 16.96 12.17 12.96
C LEU A 240 18.14 11.19 13.08
N TRP A 241 19.19 11.41 12.29
CA TRP A 241 20.43 10.63 12.36
C TRP A 241 20.96 10.51 13.80
N LYS A 242 21.10 11.65 14.49
CA LYS A 242 21.62 11.72 15.86
C LYS A 242 20.60 11.24 16.89
N GLN A 243 19.33 11.61 16.72
CA GLN A 243 18.24 11.26 17.64
C GLN A 243 18.04 9.74 17.75
N TYR A 244 18.10 9.05 16.61
CA TYR A 244 17.98 7.59 16.53
C TYR A 244 19.34 6.87 16.57
N LYS A 245 20.42 7.61 16.84
CA LYS A 245 21.77 7.09 17.12
C LYS A 245 22.33 6.17 16.03
N PHE A 246 22.06 6.48 14.76
CA PHE A 246 22.67 5.76 13.65
C PHE A 246 24.20 5.92 13.65
N ALA A 247 24.88 4.93 13.08
CA ALA A 247 26.32 4.87 12.99
C ALA A 247 26.78 4.68 11.53
N GLY A 248 28.07 4.94 11.28
CA GLY A 248 28.66 4.82 9.96
C GLY A 248 28.52 6.09 9.12
N SER A 249 28.49 5.93 7.80
CA SER A 249 28.34 7.03 6.85
C SER A 249 26.91 7.55 6.88
N ASN A 250 26.73 8.84 7.16
CA ASN A 250 25.40 9.46 7.21
C ASN A 250 24.94 9.83 5.78
N PRO A 251 23.95 9.12 5.19
CA PRO A 251 23.43 9.47 3.87
C PRO A 251 22.72 10.82 3.87
N TRP A 252 22.26 11.29 5.04
CA TRP A 252 21.51 12.52 5.20
C TRP A 252 22.38 13.71 5.61
N ALA A 253 23.70 13.63 5.46
CA ALA A 253 24.65 14.68 5.89
C ALA A 253 24.39 16.04 5.23
N HIS A 254 23.75 16.05 4.05
CA HIS A 254 23.38 17.24 3.29
C HIS A 254 21.87 17.60 3.37
N GLY A 255 21.09 16.79 4.10
CA GLY A 255 19.68 17.06 4.37
C GLY A 255 19.48 17.98 5.58
N ASN A 256 18.23 18.33 5.86
CA ASN A 256 17.88 19.04 7.09
C ASN A 256 17.59 18.05 8.24
N LYS A 257 17.14 18.57 9.39
CA LYS A 257 17.04 17.77 10.61
C LYS A 257 16.05 16.59 10.53
N ILE A 258 15.04 16.64 9.65
CA ILE A 258 14.06 15.55 9.46
C ILE A 258 14.37 14.67 8.25
N ALA A 259 15.53 14.84 7.61
CA ALA A 259 15.96 13.95 6.54
C ALA A 259 15.90 12.47 6.98
N PRO A 260 15.30 11.58 6.18
CA PRO A 260 15.04 11.75 4.74
C PRO A 260 13.69 12.38 4.35
N PHE A 261 12.86 12.75 5.33
CA PHE A 261 11.55 13.37 5.10
C PHE A 261 11.65 14.89 4.84
N ASP A 262 12.70 15.33 4.17
CA ASP A 262 12.95 16.71 3.77
C ASP A 262 12.91 16.91 2.24
N GLN A 263 12.32 15.93 1.55
CA GLN A 263 12.22 15.84 0.10
C GLN A 263 10.77 15.92 -0.38
N GLN A 264 10.56 15.99 -1.70
CA GLN A 264 9.23 15.97 -2.31
C GLN A 264 8.74 14.52 -2.42
N PHE A 265 7.59 14.23 -1.78
CA PHE A 265 6.97 12.91 -1.79
C PHE A 265 5.71 12.91 -2.69
N HIS A 266 5.50 11.81 -3.41
CA HIS A 266 4.23 11.53 -4.09
C HIS A 266 3.41 10.53 -3.28
N MET A 267 2.09 10.57 -3.46
CA MET A 267 1.13 9.64 -2.86
C MET A 267 0.99 8.39 -3.72
N ILE A 268 0.81 7.25 -3.07
CA ILE A 268 0.54 5.96 -3.68
C ILE A 268 -0.70 5.38 -3.02
N PHE A 269 -1.60 4.88 -3.86
CA PHE A 269 -2.73 4.08 -3.45
C PHE A 269 -2.64 2.73 -4.13
N ASN A 270 -2.70 1.65 -3.36
CA ASN A 270 -2.79 0.30 -3.91
C ASN A 270 -3.62 -0.62 -3.05
N VAL A 271 -4.05 -1.72 -3.67
CA VAL A 271 -4.63 -2.86 -2.96
C VAL A 271 -3.84 -4.09 -3.36
N ALA A 272 -2.94 -4.55 -2.49
CA ALA A 272 -2.24 -5.82 -2.63
C ALA A 272 -3.12 -6.99 -2.14
N VAL A 273 -2.77 -8.21 -2.53
CA VAL A 273 -3.45 -9.43 -2.07
C VAL A 273 -2.44 -10.52 -1.75
N GLY A 274 -2.57 -11.12 -0.56
CA GLY A 274 -1.67 -12.16 -0.07
C GLY A 274 -0.22 -11.68 0.07
N GLY A 275 0.72 -12.59 -0.15
CA GLY A 275 2.16 -12.36 0.01
C GLY A 275 2.81 -13.27 1.07
N THR A 276 4.12 -13.47 0.98
CA THR A 276 4.88 -14.27 1.96
C THR A 276 5.73 -13.44 2.92
N TYR A 277 5.60 -12.12 2.87
CA TYR A 277 6.27 -11.21 3.79
C TYR A 277 5.34 -10.07 4.18
N GLY A 278 5.53 -9.51 5.38
CA GLY A 278 4.71 -8.41 5.90
C GLY A 278 3.38 -8.87 6.50
N MET A 279 2.27 -8.41 5.91
CA MET A 279 0.95 -8.30 6.55
C MET A 279 0.34 -9.63 7.03
N PHE A 280 0.55 -10.75 6.32
CA PHE A 280 -0.07 -12.03 6.65
C PHE A 280 0.92 -13.00 7.29
N ASN A 281 0.97 -13.03 8.62
CA ASN A 281 1.87 -13.92 9.36
C ASN A 281 1.31 -15.35 9.52
N ASP A 282 2.19 -16.36 9.45
CA ASP A 282 1.88 -17.78 9.63
C ASP A 282 1.33 -18.14 11.03
N LYS A 283 1.60 -17.31 12.04
CA LYS A 283 1.16 -17.55 13.44
C LYS A 283 -0.14 -16.84 13.81
N THR A 284 -0.70 -16.03 12.91
CA THR A 284 -1.95 -15.33 13.14
C THR A 284 -3.12 -16.30 13.04
N HIS A 285 -4.08 -16.20 13.96
CA HIS A 285 -5.31 -16.97 13.93
C HIS A 285 -6.37 -16.25 13.07
N TYR A 286 -6.77 -16.90 11.99
CA TYR A 286 -7.79 -16.41 11.06
C TYR A 286 -9.09 -17.21 11.17
N ALA A 287 -10.21 -16.71 10.64
CA ALA A 287 -11.47 -17.47 10.58
C ALA A 287 -11.28 -18.78 9.79
N TYR A 288 -10.62 -18.68 8.63
CA TYR A 288 -10.12 -19.80 7.86
C TYR A 288 -8.60 -19.81 7.95
N PRO A 289 -7.96 -20.93 8.34
CA PRO A 289 -6.52 -20.99 8.44
C PRO A 289 -5.84 -20.48 7.17
N LYS A 290 -4.77 -19.69 7.34
CA LYS A 290 -3.98 -19.16 6.23
C LYS A 290 -3.60 -20.32 5.28
N PRO A 291 -4.02 -20.27 4.00
CA PRO A 291 -3.82 -21.40 3.09
C PRO A 291 -2.38 -21.71 2.73
N TRP A 292 -1.46 -20.76 2.93
CA TRP A 292 -0.05 -20.88 2.59
C TRP A 292 0.84 -20.56 3.79
N LEU A 293 2.01 -21.18 3.84
CA LEU A 293 3.13 -20.75 4.68
C LEU A 293 4.04 -19.81 3.89
N ASN A 294 4.73 -18.92 4.60
CA ASN A 294 5.70 -18.02 3.96
C ASN A 294 6.89 -18.76 3.33
N THR A 295 7.14 -20.00 3.77
CA THR A 295 8.22 -20.87 3.29
C THR A 295 7.76 -21.92 2.29
N ASP A 296 6.48 -21.92 1.89
CA ASP A 296 5.99 -22.89 0.91
C ASP A 296 6.70 -22.75 -0.43
N LYS A 297 6.81 -23.86 -1.16
CA LYS A 297 7.39 -23.87 -2.50
C LYS A 297 6.53 -23.08 -3.51
N ASP A 298 5.21 -23.16 -3.38
CA ASP A 298 4.25 -22.46 -4.24
C ASP A 298 3.08 -21.90 -3.39
N PRO A 299 3.35 -20.85 -2.59
CA PRO A 299 2.35 -20.26 -1.69
C PRO A 299 1.17 -19.66 -2.46
N LEU A 300 1.43 -19.17 -3.67
CA LEU A 300 0.44 -18.56 -4.55
C LEU A 300 -0.51 -19.61 -5.13
N LYS A 301 -0.02 -20.82 -5.44
CA LYS A 301 -0.88 -21.97 -5.75
C LYS A 301 -1.73 -22.42 -4.55
N ASN A 302 -1.14 -22.53 -3.36
CA ASN A 302 -1.88 -22.91 -2.15
C ASN A 302 -3.00 -21.91 -1.83
N PHE A 303 -2.72 -20.61 -1.98
CA PHE A 303 -3.71 -19.55 -1.93
C PHE A 303 -4.85 -19.76 -2.95
N TRP A 304 -4.52 -20.01 -4.22
CA TRP A 304 -5.51 -20.19 -5.29
C TRP A 304 -6.39 -21.43 -5.12
N GLU A 305 -5.80 -22.55 -4.71
CA GLU A 305 -6.52 -23.82 -4.53
C GLU A 305 -7.48 -23.76 -3.34
N ALA A 306 -7.19 -22.91 -2.35
CA ALA A 306 -8.07 -22.66 -1.21
C ALA A 306 -9.13 -21.58 -1.44
N ARG A 307 -9.31 -21.08 -2.68
CA ARG A 307 -10.25 -19.98 -2.99
C ARG A 307 -11.68 -20.21 -2.52
N ASN A 308 -12.15 -21.45 -2.50
CA ASN A 308 -13.49 -21.76 -2.00
C ASN A 308 -13.67 -21.43 -0.51
N ASN A 309 -12.58 -21.29 0.25
CA ASN A 309 -12.62 -20.91 1.67
C ASN A 309 -12.66 -19.38 1.86
N TRP A 310 -11.93 -18.61 1.05
CA TRP A 310 -11.75 -17.17 1.26
C TRP A 310 -12.51 -16.29 0.27
N LEU A 311 -12.72 -16.73 -0.97
CA LEU A 311 -13.45 -15.97 -1.98
C LEU A 311 -14.90 -15.66 -1.56
N PRO A 312 -15.61 -16.50 -0.79
CA PRO A 312 -16.90 -16.13 -0.25
C PRO A 312 -16.90 -14.89 0.65
N THR A 313 -15.74 -14.41 1.14
CA THR A 313 -15.63 -13.15 1.90
C THR A 313 -15.50 -11.91 1.00
N TRP A 314 -15.32 -12.11 -0.31
CA TRP A 314 -15.15 -11.03 -1.28
C TRP A 314 -16.51 -10.63 -1.88
N HIS A 315 -17.09 -9.54 -1.39
CA HIS A 315 -18.43 -9.11 -1.77
C HIS A 315 -18.42 -7.79 -2.53
N GLY A 316 -18.94 -7.80 -3.77
CA GLY A 316 -19.29 -6.57 -4.49
C GLY A 316 -18.14 -5.55 -4.53
N ASP A 317 -18.43 -4.32 -4.11
CA ASP A 317 -17.44 -3.23 -4.01
C ASP A 317 -16.82 -3.12 -2.61
N ASP A 318 -17.18 -3.99 -1.65
CA ASP A 318 -16.60 -3.98 -0.30
C ASP A 318 -15.13 -4.36 -0.31
N VAL A 319 -14.68 -5.13 -1.32
CA VAL A 319 -13.27 -5.48 -1.52
C VAL A 319 -12.42 -4.34 -2.11
N ALA A 320 -13.05 -3.24 -2.53
CA ALA A 320 -12.32 -2.10 -3.09
C ALA A 320 -11.87 -1.15 -2.00
N MET A 321 -10.68 -0.56 -2.18
CA MET A 321 -10.35 0.69 -1.51
C MET A 321 -11.04 1.81 -2.29
N ILE A 322 -11.86 2.60 -1.60
CA ILE A 322 -12.67 3.66 -2.22
C ILE A 322 -12.19 5.01 -1.68
N ILE A 323 -11.68 5.86 -2.55
CA ILE A 323 -11.18 7.19 -2.19
C ILE A 323 -12.21 8.22 -2.62
N ASP A 324 -12.67 9.02 -1.66
CA ASP A 324 -13.60 10.12 -1.87
C ASP A 324 -12.87 11.38 -2.34
N TYR A 325 -11.81 11.77 -1.63
CA TYR A 325 -10.92 12.83 -2.10
C TYR A 325 -9.52 12.70 -1.51
N VAL A 326 -8.56 13.34 -2.18
CA VAL A 326 -7.23 13.66 -1.65
C VAL A 326 -6.99 15.15 -1.76
N GLU A 327 -6.30 15.71 -0.77
CA GLU A 327 -5.95 17.13 -0.74
C GLU A 327 -4.57 17.36 -0.13
N PHE A 328 -3.76 18.17 -0.81
CA PHE A 328 -2.48 18.67 -0.32
C PHE A 328 -2.61 20.16 -0.01
N ARG A 329 -2.06 20.58 1.13
CA ARG A 329 -1.97 21.99 1.53
C ARG A 329 -0.52 22.30 1.86
N HIS A 330 0.03 23.40 1.34
CA HIS A 330 1.33 23.87 1.80
C HIS A 330 1.22 24.52 3.18
N MET A 331 2.29 24.43 3.95
CA MET A 331 2.40 25.14 5.23
C MET A 331 2.64 26.63 5.05
#